data_AF-A0A970PDA1-F1
#
_entry.id   AF-A0A970PDA1-F1
#
_cell.length_a   1.000
_cell.length_b   1.000
_cell.length_c   1.000
_cell.angle_alpha   90.00
_cell.angle_beta   90.00
_cell.angle_gamma   90.00
#
_symmetry.space_group_name_H-M   'P 1'
#
loop_
_entity.id
_entity.type
_entity.pdbx_description
1 polymer ?
#
loop_
_entity_poly.entity_id
_entity_poly.type
_entity_poly.pdbx_seq_one_letter_code
_entity_poly.pdbx_strand_id
1 'polypeptide(L)'
;MKDFIIPLRSMISYLKSNEYGKPLKPLPTELNSRNNDFGLLSELITKLMNNKNDHKDMDSPMLIFQQNLKDVSIQMEELHNNIDNIAATSEELSATMEETSALSTDIAGTSLEIAGIVQDFSEKAEKGYRTSLDIKHSAEVTMVNVTNAQEKAHLIFDDTKLHMEKAIEDAKVADQISILSKSITDIISQTNLLALNASIEAARAGEYGKGFSVVAEEIRKLAEQSKNNISQIDEVTDMVKEVVNNLAIYGSKLLQFMSEDVNSDYNFMKDVANKYKEDSVTINDLFIDFSSSSDELLNSISSLLTNLDQIVIASSDGAEGINDIAMNISDMTSSSNDVLIKLQNQFK
;
A
#
# COMPACT_ATOMS: atom_id res chain seq x y z
N MET A 1 -36.35 38.54 -37.05
CA MET A 1 -36.09 38.39 -38.51
C MET A 1 -37.30 38.76 -39.40
N LYS A 2 -38.54 38.30 -39.12
CA LYS A 2 -39.74 38.64 -39.92
C LYS A 2 -40.05 40.15 -40.01
N ASP A 3 -39.79 40.92 -38.95
CA ASP A 3 -40.05 42.37 -38.90
C ASP A 3 -39.19 43.23 -39.83
N PHE A 4 -38.10 42.70 -40.38
CA PHE A 4 -37.19 43.41 -41.27
C PHE A 4 -37.31 42.96 -42.73
N ILE A 5 -37.50 41.66 -42.95
CA ILE A 5 -37.54 41.05 -44.29
C ILE A 5 -38.81 41.45 -45.06
N ILE A 6 -39.97 41.47 -44.38
CA ILE A 6 -41.26 41.77 -45.02
C ILE A 6 -41.30 43.24 -45.49
N PRO A 7 -40.97 44.24 -44.66
CA PRO A 7 -40.92 45.64 -45.10
C PRO A 7 -39.88 45.88 -46.20
N LEU A 8 -38.70 45.27 -46.11
CA LEU A 8 -37.66 45.41 -47.14
C LEU A 8 -38.12 44.87 -48.51
N ARG A 9 -38.77 43.71 -48.56
CA ARG A 9 -39.35 43.17 -49.80
C ARG A 9 -40.45 44.08 -50.35
N SER A 10 -41.34 44.57 -49.49
CA SER A 10 -42.38 45.51 -49.89
C SER A 10 -41.79 46.81 -50.45
N MET A 11 -40.70 47.32 -49.87
CA MET A 11 -40.01 48.53 -50.33
C MET A 11 -39.37 48.32 -51.70
N ILE A 12 -38.66 47.21 -51.89
CA ILE A 12 -38.03 46.85 -53.17
C ILE A 12 -39.10 46.68 -54.26
N SER A 13 -40.22 46.02 -53.93
CA SER A 13 -41.34 45.84 -54.86
C SER A 13 -41.97 47.19 -55.22
N TYR A 14 -42.17 48.07 -54.24
CA TYR A 14 -42.68 49.42 -54.44
C TYR A 14 -41.78 50.24 -55.37
N LEU A 15 -40.47 50.26 -55.11
CA LEU A 15 -39.48 50.94 -55.94
C LEU A 15 -39.44 50.39 -57.37
N LYS A 16 -39.46 49.08 -57.57
CA LYS A 16 -39.51 48.45 -58.91
C LYS A 16 -40.79 48.78 -59.67
N SER A 17 -41.88 49.04 -58.94
CA SER A 17 -43.21 49.24 -59.53
C SER A 17 -43.53 50.70 -59.92
N ASN A 18 -42.64 51.64 -59.57
CA ASN A 18 -42.74 53.06 -59.84
C ASN A 18 -41.57 53.52 -60.73
N GLU A 19 -41.87 54.24 -61.81
CA GLU A 19 -40.85 54.79 -62.72
C GLU A 19 -40.62 56.28 -62.44
N TYR A 20 -39.37 56.71 -62.55
CA TYR A 20 -38.98 58.11 -62.35
C TYR A 20 -39.78 59.05 -63.26
N GLY A 21 -40.41 60.08 -62.68
CA GLY A 21 -41.17 61.10 -63.42
C GLY A 21 -42.64 60.77 -63.72
N LYS A 22 -43.15 59.59 -63.32
CA LYS A 22 -44.59 59.23 -63.36
C LYS A 22 -45.25 59.41 -61.97
N PRO A 23 -46.57 59.68 -61.89
CA PRO A 23 -47.27 59.80 -60.62
C PRO A 23 -47.16 58.50 -59.81
N LEU A 24 -46.80 58.64 -58.54
CA LEU A 24 -46.54 57.52 -57.65
C LEU A 24 -47.78 56.70 -57.34
N LYS A 25 -47.61 55.38 -57.28
CA LYS A 25 -48.57 54.49 -56.64
C LYS A 25 -48.59 54.74 -55.13
N PRO A 26 -49.74 54.53 -54.45
CA PRO A 26 -49.81 54.65 -53.00
C PRO A 26 -48.83 53.69 -52.32
N LEU A 27 -48.20 54.16 -51.24
CA LEU A 27 -47.31 53.35 -50.42
C LEU A 27 -48.04 52.08 -49.95
N PRO A 28 -47.40 50.90 -50.02
CA PRO A 28 -47.89 49.71 -49.34
C PRO A 28 -48.16 50.00 -47.87
N THR A 29 -49.26 49.47 -47.36
CA THR A 29 -49.70 49.67 -45.96
C THR A 29 -48.64 49.27 -44.95
N GLU A 30 -47.77 48.32 -45.29
CA GLU A 30 -46.71 47.81 -44.42
C GLU A 30 -45.53 48.78 -44.25
N LEU A 31 -45.44 49.81 -45.09
CA LEU A 31 -44.41 50.85 -45.11
C LEU A 31 -44.92 52.22 -44.67
N ASN A 32 -46.24 52.37 -44.55
CA ASN A 32 -46.86 53.65 -44.24
C ASN A 32 -46.73 53.94 -42.74
N SER A 33 -46.25 55.14 -42.39
CA SER A 33 -46.26 55.67 -41.02
C SER A 33 -45.54 54.81 -39.96
N ARG A 34 -44.47 54.09 -40.34
CA ARG A 34 -43.61 53.44 -39.33
C ARG A 34 -42.66 54.46 -38.72
N ASN A 35 -42.55 54.48 -37.40
CA ASN A 35 -41.56 55.31 -36.70
C ASN A 35 -40.18 54.63 -36.63
N ASN A 36 -39.75 54.02 -37.73
CA ASN A 36 -38.49 53.28 -37.87
C ASN A 36 -37.82 53.61 -39.21
N ASP A 37 -36.61 53.10 -39.44
CA ASP A 37 -35.78 53.45 -40.61
C ASP A 37 -36.46 53.19 -41.96
N PHE A 38 -37.35 52.20 -42.03
CA PHE A 38 -38.15 51.94 -43.23
C PHE A 38 -39.22 52.99 -43.48
N GLY A 39 -39.84 53.55 -42.44
CA GLY A 39 -40.79 54.65 -42.59
C GLY A 39 -40.10 55.93 -43.07
N LEU A 40 -38.92 56.23 -42.51
CA LEU A 40 -38.07 57.34 -42.97
C LEU A 40 -37.65 57.16 -44.44
N LEU A 41 -37.20 55.95 -44.81
CA LEU A 41 -36.81 55.62 -46.18
C LEU A 41 -37.99 55.71 -47.16
N SER A 42 -39.18 55.27 -46.75
CA SER A 42 -40.39 55.36 -47.58
C SER A 42 -40.82 56.81 -47.82
N GLU A 43 -40.78 57.64 -46.78
CA GLU A 43 -41.07 59.07 -46.86
C GLU A 43 -40.05 59.79 -47.77
N LEU A 44 -38.77 59.43 -47.64
CA LEU A 44 -37.67 59.93 -48.45
C LEU A 44 -37.82 59.59 -49.93
N ILE A 45 -38.09 58.31 -50.24
CA ILE A 45 -38.35 57.83 -51.60
C ILE A 45 -39.57 58.54 -52.19
N THR A 46 -40.63 58.75 -51.39
CA THR A 46 -41.84 59.46 -51.82
C THR A 46 -41.54 60.91 -52.15
N LYS A 47 -40.74 61.61 -51.33
CA LYS A 47 -40.28 62.98 -51.59
C LYS A 47 -39.42 63.05 -52.85
N LEU A 48 -38.49 62.11 -53.03
CA LEU A 48 -37.61 62.03 -54.22
C LEU A 48 -38.39 61.81 -55.52
N MET A 49 -39.40 60.94 -55.50
CA MET A 49 -40.16 60.62 -56.71
C MET A 49 -41.28 61.62 -57.04
N ASN A 50 -41.78 62.40 -56.06
CA ASN A 50 -42.84 63.39 -56.28
C ASN A 50 -42.35 64.80 -56.65
N ASN A 51 -41.09 65.14 -56.42
CA ASN A 51 -40.62 66.52 -56.61
C ASN A 51 -40.09 66.73 -58.05
N LYS A 52 -40.89 67.38 -58.91
CA LYS A 52 -40.55 67.57 -60.33
C LYS A 52 -39.66 68.77 -60.63
N ASN A 53 -39.39 69.72 -59.74
CA ASN A 53 -38.71 70.97 -60.14
C ASN A 53 -38.05 71.85 -59.05
N ASP A 54 -37.88 71.43 -57.80
CA ASP A 54 -37.22 72.28 -56.79
C ASP A 54 -35.99 71.61 -56.16
N HIS A 55 -34.80 71.98 -56.63
CA HIS A 55 -33.51 71.47 -56.14
C HIS A 55 -33.12 71.98 -54.75
N LYS A 56 -33.84 72.96 -54.17
CA LYS A 56 -33.45 73.60 -52.90
C LYS A 56 -33.85 72.86 -51.61
N ASP A 57 -34.88 72.02 -51.66
CA ASP A 57 -35.33 71.19 -50.50
C ASP A 57 -34.80 69.74 -50.57
N MET A 58 -33.99 69.44 -51.58
CA MET A 58 -33.47 68.08 -51.85
C MET A 58 -32.24 67.75 -51.00
N ASP A 59 -31.56 68.75 -50.44
CA ASP A 59 -30.30 68.60 -49.72
C ASP A 59 -30.47 67.87 -48.39
N SER A 60 -31.53 68.15 -47.61
CA SER A 60 -31.68 67.59 -46.26
C SER A 60 -32.01 66.09 -46.24
N PRO A 61 -32.99 65.59 -47.02
CA PRO A 61 -33.24 64.15 -47.12
C PRO A 61 -32.06 63.40 -47.74
N MET A 62 -31.46 63.93 -48.83
CA MET A 62 -30.31 63.30 -49.47
C MET A 62 -29.11 63.19 -48.53
N LEU A 63 -28.86 64.21 -47.69
CA LEU A 63 -27.82 64.20 -46.67
C LEU A 63 -28.05 63.12 -45.61
N ILE A 64 -29.29 62.96 -45.13
CA ILE A 64 -29.65 61.89 -44.17
C ILE A 64 -29.44 60.51 -44.79
N PHE A 65 -29.83 60.32 -46.06
CA PHE A 65 -29.63 59.05 -46.76
C PHE A 65 -28.15 58.72 -46.96
N GLN A 66 -27.33 59.70 -47.35
CA GLN A 66 -25.87 59.54 -47.47
C GLN A 66 -25.23 59.20 -46.11
N GLN A 67 -25.71 59.82 -45.02
CA GLN A 67 -25.22 59.53 -43.68
C GLN A 67 -25.58 58.11 -43.23
N ASN A 68 -26.82 57.66 -43.47
CA ASN A 68 -27.22 56.29 -43.18
C ASN A 68 -26.41 55.26 -43.99
N LEU A 69 -26.12 55.52 -45.27
CA LEU A 69 -25.26 54.64 -46.07
C LEU A 69 -23.81 54.58 -45.54
N LYS A 70 -23.29 55.71 -45.05
CA LYS A 70 -21.99 55.76 -44.39
C LYS A 70 -21.99 54.96 -43.09
N ASP A 71 -23.04 55.07 -42.29
CA ASP A 71 -23.19 54.30 -41.04
C ASP A 71 -23.30 52.79 -41.34
N VAL A 72 -24.02 52.38 -42.39
CA VAL A 72 -24.06 50.97 -42.84
C VAL A 72 -22.68 50.50 -43.30
N SER A 73 -21.90 51.35 -44.00
CA SER A 73 -20.53 51.01 -44.40
C SER A 73 -19.62 50.78 -43.19
N ILE A 74 -19.70 51.67 -42.18
CA ILE A 74 -18.94 51.54 -40.93
C ILE A 74 -19.34 50.24 -40.19
N GLN A 75 -20.64 49.96 -40.09
CA GLN A 75 -21.13 48.72 -39.47
C GLN A 75 -20.71 47.46 -40.23
N MET A 76 -20.56 47.52 -41.56
CA MET A 76 -20.05 46.40 -42.36
C MET A 76 -18.55 46.18 -42.18
N GLU A 77 -17.76 47.25 -42.04
CA GLU A 77 -16.34 47.15 -41.67
C GLU A 77 -16.19 46.54 -40.27
N GLU A 78 -17.01 46.95 -39.31
CA GLU A 78 -17.05 46.36 -37.97
C GLU A 78 -17.48 44.89 -38.00
N LEU A 79 -18.48 44.53 -38.82
CA LEU A 79 -18.88 43.14 -39.04
C LEU A 79 -17.72 42.31 -39.62
N HIS A 80 -16.95 42.85 -40.56
CA HIS A 80 -15.80 42.15 -41.14
C HIS A 80 -14.72 41.86 -40.09
N ASN A 81 -14.37 42.85 -39.27
CA ASN A 81 -13.44 42.66 -38.15
C ASN A 81 -13.95 41.59 -37.16
N ASN A 82 -15.25 41.57 -36.88
CA ASN A 82 -15.84 40.54 -36.04
C ASN A 82 -15.75 39.15 -36.68
N ILE A 83 -15.98 39.04 -38.00
CA ILE A 83 -15.84 37.78 -38.74
C ILE A 83 -14.39 37.27 -38.65
N ASP A 84 -13.39 38.13 -38.87
CA ASP A 84 -11.98 37.76 -38.76
C ASP A 84 -11.61 37.27 -37.35
N ASN A 85 -12.13 37.94 -36.32
CA ASN A 85 -11.95 37.51 -34.93
C ASN A 85 -12.58 36.13 -34.67
N ILE A 86 -13.80 35.88 -35.16
CA ILE A 86 -14.45 34.57 -35.01
C ILE A 86 -13.64 33.51 -35.75
N ALA A 87 -13.13 33.80 -36.95
CA ALA A 87 -12.30 32.88 -37.72
C ALA A 87 -11.03 32.48 -36.95
N ALA A 88 -10.30 33.47 -36.41
CA ALA A 88 -9.12 33.21 -35.60
C ALA A 88 -9.43 32.34 -34.37
N THR A 89 -10.52 32.65 -33.64
CA THR A 89 -10.93 31.83 -32.48
C THR A 89 -11.41 30.44 -32.87
N SER A 90 -11.98 30.27 -34.07
CA SER A 90 -12.43 28.99 -34.62
C SER A 90 -11.24 28.09 -34.93
N GLU A 91 -10.17 28.63 -35.53
CA GLU A 91 -8.93 27.89 -35.79
C GLU A 91 -8.24 27.47 -34.48
N GLU A 92 -8.15 28.37 -33.51
CA GLU A 92 -7.58 28.07 -32.18
C GLU A 92 -8.38 26.98 -31.46
N LEU A 93 -9.71 27.05 -31.51
CA LEU A 93 -10.58 26.04 -30.91
C LEU A 93 -10.42 24.68 -31.61
N SER A 94 -10.25 24.66 -32.94
CA SER A 94 -10.00 23.43 -33.70
C SER A 94 -8.72 22.74 -33.22
N ALA A 95 -7.63 23.51 -33.11
CA ALA A 95 -6.35 23.01 -32.61
C ALA A 95 -6.48 22.45 -31.18
N THR A 96 -7.25 23.16 -30.33
CA THR A 96 -7.51 22.72 -28.95
C THR A 96 -8.33 21.42 -28.90
N MET A 97 -9.28 21.22 -29.81
CA MET A 97 -10.07 19.97 -29.90
C MET A 97 -9.18 18.79 -30.31
N GLU A 98 -8.31 18.97 -31.30
CA GLU A 98 -7.34 17.95 -31.71
C GLU A 98 -6.37 17.60 -30.56
N GLU A 99 -5.84 18.61 -29.88
CA GLU A 99 -4.94 18.43 -28.73
C GLU A 99 -5.64 17.70 -27.57
N THR A 100 -6.88 18.08 -27.25
CA THR A 100 -7.68 17.43 -26.20
C THR A 100 -7.94 15.95 -26.53
N SER A 101 -8.25 15.63 -27.79
CA SER A 101 -8.43 14.25 -28.24
C SER A 101 -7.14 13.43 -28.13
N ALA A 102 -6.00 14.02 -28.52
CA ALA A 102 -4.70 13.37 -28.41
C ALA A 102 -4.33 13.08 -26.95
N LEU A 103 -4.43 14.09 -26.08
CA LEU A 103 -4.17 13.95 -24.64
C LEU A 103 -5.09 12.91 -24.00
N SER A 104 -6.36 12.87 -24.39
CA SER A 104 -7.32 11.86 -23.88
C SER A 104 -6.90 10.44 -24.24
N THR A 105 -6.35 10.25 -25.45
CA THR A 105 -5.82 8.96 -25.90
C THR A 105 -4.58 8.55 -25.09
N ASP A 106 -3.67 9.49 -24.82
CA ASP A 106 -2.48 9.24 -24.00
C ASP A 106 -2.85 8.89 -22.54
N ILE A 107 -3.82 9.59 -21.95
CA ILE A 107 -4.33 9.26 -20.60
C ILE A 107 -4.98 7.87 -20.62
N ALA A 108 -5.69 7.49 -21.68
CA ALA A 108 -6.27 6.16 -21.79
C ALA A 108 -5.18 5.07 -21.82
N GLY A 109 -4.10 5.30 -22.56
CA GLY A 109 -2.94 4.40 -22.61
C GLY A 109 -2.30 4.20 -21.23
N THR A 110 -1.97 5.30 -20.55
CA THR A 110 -1.41 5.23 -19.18
C THR A 110 -2.37 4.60 -18.18
N SER A 111 -3.68 4.81 -18.32
CA SER A 111 -4.69 4.20 -17.46
C SER A 111 -4.75 2.67 -17.63
N LEU A 112 -4.57 2.17 -18.86
CA LEU A 112 -4.45 0.72 -19.11
C LEU A 112 -3.17 0.13 -18.51
N GLU A 113 -2.05 0.85 -18.55
CA GLU A 113 -0.82 0.43 -17.87
C GLU A 113 -1.02 0.34 -16.35
N ILE A 114 -1.70 1.33 -15.76
CA ILE A 114 -2.05 1.30 -14.33
C ILE A 114 -2.94 0.09 -14.03
N ALA A 115 -3.93 -0.22 -14.87
CA ALA A 115 -4.79 -1.40 -14.68
C ALA A 115 -3.97 -2.70 -14.62
N GLY A 116 -2.97 -2.84 -15.49
CA GLY A 116 -2.04 -3.98 -15.47
C GLY A 116 -1.27 -4.08 -14.14
N ILE A 117 -0.74 -2.96 -13.65
CA ILE A 117 -0.02 -2.91 -12.37
C ILE A 117 -0.95 -3.29 -11.20
N VAL A 118 -2.20 -2.84 -11.21
CA VAL A 118 -3.19 -3.15 -10.17
C VAL A 118 -3.56 -4.63 -10.19
N GLN A 119 -3.65 -5.24 -11.37
CA GLN A 119 -3.89 -6.68 -11.49
C GLN A 119 -2.73 -7.50 -10.94
N ASP A 120 -1.49 -7.14 -11.27
CA ASP A 120 -0.28 -7.72 -10.67
C ASP A 120 -0.26 -7.57 -9.14
N PHE A 121 -0.75 -6.44 -8.63
CA PHE A 121 -0.83 -6.18 -7.19
C PHE A 121 -1.87 -7.08 -6.53
N SER A 122 -3.02 -7.29 -7.16
CA SER A 122 -4.06 -8.21 -6.70
C SER A 122 -3.55 -9.66 -6.60
N GLU A 123 -2.82 -10.14 -7.62
CA GLU A 123 -2.20 -11.47 -7.57
C GLU A 123 -1.17 -11.60 -6.44
N LYS A 124 -0.36 -10.56 -6.22
CA LYS A 124 0.60 -10.52 -5.10
C LYS A 124 -0.11 -10.49 -3.75
N ALA A 125 -1.25 -9.82 -3.64
CA ALA A 125 -2.06 -9.79 -2.44
C ALA A 125 -2.64 -11.18 -2.12
N GLU A 126 -3.16 -11.90 -3.12
CA GLU A 126 -3.63 -13.28 -2.95
C GLU A 126 -2.50 -14.21 -2.47
N LYS A 127 -1.32 -14.10 -3.08
CA LYS A 127 -0.13 -14.87 -2.66
C LYS A 127 0.29 -14.52 -1.23
N GLY A 128 0.22 -13.23 -0.87
CA GLY A 128 0.49 -12.73 0.47
C GLY A 128 -0.48 -13.32 1.51
N TYR A 129 -1.77 -13.32 1.20
CA TYR A 129 -2.83 -13.93 2.01
C TYR A 129 -2.54 -15.41 2.27
N ARG A 130 -2.23 -16.18 1.22
CA ARG A 130 -1.86 -17.61 1.36
C ARG A 130 -0.62 -17.83 2.23
N THR A 131 0.40 -17.00 2.03
CA THR A 131 1.63 -17.06 2.84
C THR A 131 1.33 -16.79 4.31
N SER A 132 0.42 -15.87 4.60
CA SER A 132 -0.01 -15.63 5.97
C SER A 132 -0.67 -16.85 6.61
N LEU A 133 -1.57 -17.54 5.90
CA LEU A 133 -2.18 -18.78 6.39
C LEU A 133 -1.13 -19.86 6.70
N ASP A 134 -0.09 -19.98 5.87
CA ASP A 134 1.00 -20.93 6.10
C ASP A 134 1.83 -20.56 7.34
N ILE A 135 2.07 -19.26 7.59
CA ILE A 135 2.72 -18.77 8.82
C ILE A 135 1.87 -19.12 10.04
N LYS A 136 0.55 -18.87 10.01
CA LYS A 136 -0.37 -19.24 11.09
C LYS A 136 -0.28 -20.73 11.42
N HIS A 137 -0.35 -21.57 10.39
CA HIS A 137 -0.28 -23.02 10.56
C HIS A 137 1.07 -23.46 11.15
N SER A 138 2.16 -22.90 10.65
CA SER A 138 3.52 -23.17 11.16
C SER A 138 3.69 -22.75 12.62
N ALA A 139 3.09 -21.64 13.03
CA ALA A 139 3.07 -21.18 14.41
C ALA A 139 2.28 -22.13 15.32
N GLU A 140 1.13 -22.64 14.86
CA GLU A 140 0.32 -23.62 15.60
C GLU A 140 1.06 -24.96 15.77
N VAL A 141 1.72 -25.45 14.72
CA VAL A 141 2.56 -26.66 14.78
C VAL A 141 3.74 -26.45 15.74
N THR A 142 4.41 -25.29 15.67
CA THR A 142 5.50 -24.92 16.59
C THR A 142 5.01 -24.93 18.04
N MET A 143 3.84 -24.35 18.33
CA MET A 143 3.26 -24.34 19.67
C MET A 143 3.04 -25.75 20.23
N VAL A 144 2.51 -26.66 19.42
CA VAL A 144 2.32 -28.07 19.81
C VAL A 144 3.67 -28.74 20.09
N ASN A 145 4.66 -28.55 19.20
CA ASN A 145 5.98 -29.15 19.35
C ASN A 145 6.72 -28.65 20.60
N VAL A 146 6.67 -27.35 20.86
CA VAL A 146 7.27 -26.72 22.05
C VAL A 146 6.59 -27.22 23.33
N THR A 147 5.26 -27.34 23.32
CA THR A 147 4.51 -27.88 24.47
C THR A 147 4.88 -29.33 24.76
N ASN A 148 4.95 -30.18 23.73
CA ASN A 148 5.36 -31.58 23.88
C ASN A 148 6.83 -31.71 24.34
N ALA A 149 7.71 -30.82 23.86
CA ALA A 149 9.11 -30.80 24.28
C ALA A 149 9.25 -30.38 25.75
N GLN A 150 8.50 -29.37 26.19
CA GLN A 150 8.47 -28.93 27.59
C GLN A 150 7.95 -30.03 28.52
N GLU A 151 6.89 -30.73 28.14
CA GLU A 151 6.35 -31.85 28.93
C GLU A 151 7.40 -32.98 29.07
N LYS A 152 8.07 -33.36 27.98
CA LYS A 152 9.15 -34.35 28.02
C LYS A 152 10.31 -33.90 28.91
N ALA A 153 10.69 -32.63 28.83
CA ALA A 153 11.75 -32.07 29.66
C ALA A 153 11.38 -32.12 31.15
N HIS A 154 10.12 -31.82 31.50
CA HIS A 154 9.61 -31.97 32.86
C HIS A 154 9.64 -33.41 33.36
N LEU A 155 9.23 -34.38 32.54
CA LEU A 155 9.29 -35.81 32.91
C LEU A 155 10.73 -36.25 33.20
N ILE A 156 11.70 -35.84 32.37
CA ILE A 156 13.12 -36.16 32.57
C ILE A 156 13.65 -35.45 33.82
N PHE A 157 13.25 -34.20 34.06
CA PHE A 157 13.62 -33.45 35.25
C PHE A 157 13.17 -34.15 36.52
N ASP A 158 11.89 -34.55 36.60
CA ASP A 158 11.33 -35.23 37.78
C ASP A 158 11.98 -36.60 38.02
N ASP A 159 12.19 -37.39 36.96
CA ASP A 159 12.85 -38.69 37.04
C ASP A 159 14.31 -38.56 37.51
N THR A 160 15.06 -37.63 36.91
CA THR A 160 16.45 -37.35 37.27
C THR A 160 16.58 -36.88 38.72
N LYS A 161 15.69 -35.99 39.16
CA LYS A 161 15.64 -35.51 40.54
C LYS A 161 15.42 -36.67 41.51
N LEU A 162 14.44 -37.52 41.25
CA LEU A 162 14.12 -38.67 42.10
C LEU A 162 15.30 -39.66 42.17
N HIS A 163 15.93 -39.98 41.04
CA HIS A 163 17.07 -40.88 41.00
C HIS A 163 18.31 -40.29 41.69
N MET A 164 18.52 -38.98 41.58
CA MET A 164 19.61 -38.29 42.27
C MET A 164 19.41 -38.30 43.80
N GLU A 165 18.20 -37.99 44.28
CA GLU A 165 17.86 -38.07 45.71
C GLU A 165 18.08 -39.48 46.26
N LYS A 166 17.67 -40.50 45.50
CA LYS A 166 17.90 -41.91 45.87
C LYS A 166 19.38 -42.27 45.89
N ALA A 167 20.17 -41.85 44.91
CA ALA A 167 21.61 -42.13 44.86
C ALA A 167 22.36 -41.51 46.05
N ILE A 168 21.95 -40.32 46.48
CA ILE A 168 22.50 -39.67 47.69
C ILE A 168 22.15 -40.49 48.94
N GLU A 169 20.92 -40.99 49.05
CA GLU A 169 20.51 -41.85 50.17
C GLU A 169 21.29 -43.17 50.17
N ASP A 170 21.40 -43.84 49.03
CA ASP A 170 22.12 -45.11 48.88
C ASP A 170 23.62 -44.95 49.22
N ALA A 171 24.21 -43.78 48.94
CA ALA A 171 25.61 -43.50 49.27
C ALA A 171 25.89 -43.37 50.77
N LYS A 172 24.87 -43.21 51.63
CA LYS A 172 25.03 -43.28 53.09
C LYS A 172 25.50 -44.66 53.57
N VAL A 173 25.44 -45.70 52.73
CA VAL A 173 26.09 -46.99 53.00
C VAL A 173 27.61 -46.82 53.23
N ALA A 174 28.24 -45.82 52.61
CA ALA A 174 29.65 -45.51 52.87
C ALA A 174 29.91 -45.11 54.34
N ASP A 175 28.94 -44.51 55.04
CA ASP A 175 29.07 -44.24 56.48
C ASP A 175 29.08 -45.54 57.30
N GLN A 176 28.32 -46.56 56.87
CA GLN A 176 28.36 -47.88 57.51
C GLN A 176 29.72 -48.56 57.32
N ILE A 177 30.33 -48.40 56.15
CA ILE A 177 31.69 -48.91 55.88
C ILE A 177 32.70 -48.24 56.82
N SER A 178 32.63 -46.92 57.00
CA SER A 178 33.50 -46.21 57.97
C SER A 178 33.32 -46.72 59.41
N ILE A 179 32.09 -47.03 59.83
CA ILE A 179 31.81 -47.59 61.17
C ILE A 179 32.42 -49.00 61.31
N LEU A 180 32.23 -49.86 60.31
CA LEU A 180 32.80 -51.21 60.26
C LEU A 180 34.33 -51.18 60.26
N SER A 181 34.92 -50.33 59.43
CA SER A 181 36.37 -50.10 59.34
C SER A 181 36.99 -49.73 60.68
N LYS A 182 36.33 -48.82 61.43
CA LYS A 182 36.74 -48.45 62.78
C LYS A 182 36.67 -49.62 63.76
N SER A 183 35.58 -50.39 63.72
CA SER A 183 35.46 -51.60 64.55
C SER A 183 36.52 -52.64 64.24
N ILE A 184 36.90 -52.82 62.96
CA ILE A 184 37.97 -53.75 62.57
C ILE A 184 39.33 -53.22 63.03
N THR A 185 39.58 -51.93 62.93
CA THR A 185 40.81 -51.29 63.46
C THR A 185 40.97 -51.53 64.96
N ASP A 186 39.87 -51.46 65.72
CA ASP A 186 39.89 -51.75 67.15
C ASP A 186 40.26 -53.22 67.43
N ILE A 187 39.69 -54.17 66.67
CA ILE A 187 40.04 -55.60 66.77
C ILE A 187 41.49 -55.85 66.40
N ILE A 188 42.00 -55.24 65.33
CA ILE A 188 43.39 -55.34 64.90
C ILE A 188 44.32 -54.81 65.98
N SER A 189 43.97 -53.67 66.60
CA SER A 189 44.75 -53.08 67.69
C SER A 189 44.81 -54.00 68.91
N GLN A 190 43.70 -54.64 69.28
CA GLN A 190 43.67 -55.66 70.34
C GLN A 190 44.48 -56.90 69.97
N THR A 191 44.39 -57.38 68.73
CA THR A 191 45.13 -58.54 68.22
C THR A 191 46.64 -58.29 68.22
N ASN A 192 47.06 -57.09 67.80
CA ASN A 192 48.45 -56.65 67.84
C ASN A 192 48.99 -56.62 69.29
N LEU A 193 48.17 -56.15 70.23
CA LEU A 193 48.53 -56.09 71.65
C LEU A 193 48.59 -57.50 72.28
N LEU A 194 47.68 -58.40 71.90
CA LEU A 194 47.71 -59.82 72.27
C LEU A 194 48.96 -60.52 71.73
N ALA A 195 49.30 -60.29 70.45
CA ALA A 195 50.48 -60.83 69.81
C ALA A 195 51.77 -60.32 70.46
N LEU A 196 51.82 -59.03 70.81
CA LEU A 196 52.94 -58.45 71.56
C LEU A 196 53.12 -59.12 72.93
N ASN A 197 52.02 -59.29 73.69
CA ASN A 197 52.06 -59.97 74.98
C ASN A 197 52.50 -61.43 74.84
N ALA A 198 52.05 -62.13 73.79
CA ALA A 198 52.46 -63.50 73.49
C ALA A 198 53.95 -63.59 73.12
N SER A 199 54.47 -62.65 72.32
CA SER A 199 55.91 -62.55 71.99
C SER A 199 56.76 -62.30 73.24
N ILE A 200 56.30 -61.44 74.15
CA ILE A 200 56.98 -61.17 75.43
C ILE A 200 57.04 -62.45 76.29
N GLU A 201 55.92 -63.16 76.44
CA GLU A 201 55.87 -64.36 77.28
C GLU A 201 56.64 -65.53 76.64
N ALA A 202 56.63 -65.64 75.31
CA ALA A 202 57.46 -66.59 74.56
C ALA A 202 58.96 -66.32 74.75
N ALA A 203 59.39 -65.05 74.75
CA ALA A 203 60.77 -64.68 75.06
C ALA A 203 61.14 -65.02 76.52
N ARG A 204 60.17 -64.89 77.44
CA ARG A 204 60.33 -65.21 78.87
C ARG A 204 60.51 -66.71 79.13
N ALA A 205 59.90 -67.57 78.30
CA ALA A 205 60.07 -69.02 78.35
C ALA A 205 61.42 -69.53 77.77
N GLY A 206 62.26 -68.65 77.23
CA GLY A 206 63.59 -68.97 76.74
C GLY A 206 63.59 -69.95 75.55
N GLU A 207 64.43 -70.99 75.60
CA GLU A 207 64.56 -72.00 74.52
C GLU A 207 63.23 -72.72 74.21
N TYR A 208 62.37 -72.94 75.22
CA TYR A 208 61.09 -73.62 75.06
C TYR A 208 60.01 -72.77 74.37
N GLY A 209 60.21 -71.43 74.32
CA GLY A 209 59.26 -70.48 73.74
C GLY A 209 59.54 -70.09 72.29
N LYS A 210 60.65 -70.53 71.69
CA LYS A 210 61.07 -70.12 70.33
C LYS A 210 59.99 -70.31 69.27
N GLY A 211 59.29 -71.46 69.27
CA GLY A 211 58.20 -71.72 68.32
C GLY A 211 57.01 -70.77 68.49
N PHE A 212 56.63 -70.47 69.73
CA PHE A 212 55.55 -69.51 70.04
C PHE A 212 55.94 -68.07 69.69
N SER A 213 57.22 -67.70 69.88
CA SER A 213 57.70 -66.37 69.53
C SER A 213 57.61 -66.10 68.02
N VAL A 214 57.89 -67.09 67.18
CA VAL A 214 57.76 -66.97 65.71
C VAL A 214 56.30 -66.76 65.31
N VAL A 215 55.38 -67.54 65.89
CA VAL A 215 53.94 -67.40 65.62
C VAL A 215 53.42 -66.04 66.07
N ALA A 216 53.81 -65.58 67.27
CA ALA A 216 53.37 -64.30 67.81
C ALA A 216 53.87 -63.12 66.97
N GLU A 217 55.12 -63.17 66.47
CA GLU A 217 55.63 -62.14 65.55
C GLU A 217 54.94 -62.16 64.18
N GLU A 218 54.56 -63.34 63.68
CA GLU A 218 53.80 -63.45 62.44
C GLU A 218 52.37 -62.89 62.59
N ILE A 219 51.71 -63.15 63.72
CA ILE A 219 50.40 -62.54 64.05
C ILE A 219 50.54 -61.02 64.14
N ARG A 220 51.62 -60.51 64.75
CA ARG A 220 51.90 -59.06 64.85
C ARG A 220 52.03 -58.43 63.46
N LYS A 221 52.79 -59.06 62.55
CA LYS A 221 52.91 -58.61 61.16
C LYS A 221 51.58 -58.63 60.42
N LEU A 222 50.78 -59.69 60.58
CA LEU A 222 49.45 -59.79 59.96
C LEU A 222 48.50 -58.69 60.47
N ALA A 223 48.57 -58.36 61.77
CA ALA A 223 47.80 -57.27 62.35
C ALA A 223 48.23 -55.91 61.77
N GLU A 224 49.53 -55.66 61.66
CA GLU A 224 50.08 -54.42 61.07
C GLU A 224 49.72 -54.28 59.58
N GLN A 225 49.81 -55.37 58.80
CA GLN A 225 49.35 -55.41 57.41
C GLN A 225 47.84 -55.17 57.31
N SER A 226 47.04 -55.79 58.17
CA SER A 226 45.58 -55.59 58.21
C SER A 226 45.23 -54.14 58.51
N LYS A 227 45.97 -53.49 59.42
CA LYS A 227 45.79 -52.06 59.72
C LYS A 227 46.02 -51.19 58.50
N ASN A 228 47.08 -51.46 57.73
CA ASN A 228 47.37 -50.73 56.50
C ASN A 228 46.26 -50.92 55.45
N ASN A 229 45.75 -52.15 55.29
CA ASN A 229 44.63 -52.42 54.37
C ASN A 229 43.35 -51.69 54.79
N ILE A 230 43.07 -51.62 56.10
CA ILE A 230 41.91 -50.88 56.61
C ILE A 230 42.07 -49.36 56.38
N SER A 231 43.28 -48.82 56.56
CA SER A 231 43.56 -47.41 56.22
C SER A 231 43.28 -47.11 54.74
N GLN A 232 43.63 -48.04 53.84
CA GLN A 232 43.31 -47.89 52.41
C GLN A 232 41.81 -47.96 52.14
N ILE A 233 41.07 -48.80 52.88
CA ILE A 233 39.60 -48.86 52.79
C ILE A 233 38.98 -47.54 53.25
N ASP A 234 39.48 -46.93 54.32
CA ASP A 234 39.02 -45.61 54.79
C ASP A 234 39.26 -44.54 53.72
N GLU A 235 40.47 -44.46 53.16
CA GLU A 235 40.80 -43.51 52.07
C GLU A 235 39.86 -43.67 50.87
N VAL A 236 39.61 -44.91 50.42
CA VAL A 236 38.68 -45.17 49.31
C VAL A 236 37.25 -44.79 49.68
N THR A 237 36.83 -45.05 50.91
CA THR A 237 35.48 -44.73 51.39
C THR A 237 35.25 -43.21 51.44
N ASP A 238 36.25 -42.45 51.90
CA ASP A 238 36.19 -40.99 51.93
C ASP A 238 36.18 -40.40 50.50
N MET A 239 36.99 -40.95 49.58
CA MET A 239 36.93 -40.57 48.17
C MET A 239 35.55 -40.84 47.55
N VAL A 240 34.91 -41.97 47.87
CA VAL A 240 33.55 -42.27 47.39
C VAL A 240 32.54 -41.24 47.90
N LYS A 241 32.60 -40.88 49.18
CA LYS A 241 31.72 -39.83 49.75
C LYS A 241 31.91 -38.49 49.06
N GLU A 242 33.16 -38.09 48.83
CA GLU A 242 33.47 -36.83 48.15
C GLU A 242 32.92 -36.81 46.72
N VAL A 243 33.13 -37.89 45.94
CA VAL A 243 32.62 -38.01 44.57
C VAL A 243 31.10 -37.93 44.53
N VAL A 244 30.41 -38.62 45.43
CA VAL A 244 28.95 -38.58 45.48
C VAL A 244 28.44 -37.19 45.88
N ASN A 245 29.06 -36.53 46.86
CA ASN A 245 28.68 -35.18 47.25
C ASN A 245 28.88 -34.18 46.11
N ASN A 246 29.99 -34.29 45.38
CA ASN A 246 30.23 -33.47 44.19
C ASN A 246 29.16 -33.75 43.12
N LEU A 247 28.82 -35.01 42.86
CA LEU A 247 27.76 -35.37 41.92
C LEU A 247 26.41 -34.78 42.33
N ALA A 248 26.07 -34.79 43.61
CA ALA A 248 24.84 -34.19 44.14
C ALA A 248 24.81 -32.66 43.92
N ILE A 249 25.92 -31.97 44.16
CA ILE A 249 26.04 -30.52 43.96
C ILE A 249 25.87 -30.17 42.47
N TYR A 250 26.60 -30.84 41.59
CA TYR A 250 26.53 -30.58 40.15
C TYR A 250 25.19 -30.99 39.54
N GLY A 251 24.62 -32.11 39.99
CA GLY A 251 23.28 -32.54 39.58
C GLY A 251 22.21 -31.56 40.03
N SER A 252 22.30 -31.03 41.26
CA SER A 252 21.37 -29.98 41.75
C SER A 252 21.48 -28.70 40.93
N LYS A 253 22.69 -28.27 40.56
CA LYS A 253 22.88 -27.13 39.65
C LYS A 253 22.27 -27.36 38.27
N LEU A 254 22.40 -28.57 37.73
CA LEU A 254 21.82 -28.92 36.43
C LEU A 254 20.29 -28.95 36.49
N LEU A 255 19.71 -29.48 37.56
CA LEU A 255 18.27 -29.40 37.80
C LEU A 255 17.80 -27.95 37.94
N GLN A 256 18.53 -27.09 38.67
CA GLN A 256 18.20 -25.68 38.76
C GLN A 256 18.18 -25.00 37.37
N PHE A 257 19.23 -25.20 36.57
CA PHE A 257 19.29 -24.71 35.19
C PHE A 257 18.10 -25.19 34.34
N MET A 258 17.71 -26.46 34.47
CA MET A 258 16.54 -26.99 33.76
C MET A 258 15.23 -26.34 34.23
N SER A 259 15.07 -26.11 35.53
CA SER A 259 13.84 -25.56 36.10
C SER A 259 13.68 -24.06 35.87
N GLU A 260 14.78 -23.31 35.81
CA GLU A 260 14.78 -21.86 35.66
C GLU A 260 14.94 -21.50 34.18
N ASP A 261 16.14 -21.70 33.62
CA ASP A 261 16.51 -21.23 32.28
C ASP A 261 15.76 -21.99 31.18
N VAL A 262 15.83 -23.33 31.16
CA VAL A 262 15.23 -24.13 30.08
C VAL A 262 13.70 -24.01 30.09
N ASN A 263 13.07 -23.96 31.27
CA ASN A 263 11.64 -23.74 31.38
C ASN A 263 11.23 -22.33 30.94
N SER A 264 12.02 -21.32 31.26
CA SER A 264 11.83 -19.96 30.77
C SER A 264 11.94 -19.90 29.24
N ASP A 265 12.92 -20.57 28.65
CA ASP A 265 13.10 -20.66 27.19
C ASP A 265 11.88 -21.28 26.51
N TYR A 266 11.29 -22.34 27.07
CA TYR A 266 10.06 -22.92 26.54
C TYR A 266 8.89 -21.92 26.58
N ASN A 267 8.71 -21.18 27.67
CA ASN A 267 7.66 -20.17 27.76
C ASN A 267 7.90 -19.05 26.74
N PHE A 268 9.14 -18.57 26.59
CA PHE A 268 9.49 -17.60 25.56
C PHE A 268 9.19 -18.12 24.15
N MET A 269 9.53 -19.36 23.83
CA MET A 269 9.21 -19.97 22.53
C MET A 269 7.70 -20.06 22.28
N LYS A 270 6.90 -20.35 23.31
CA LYS A 270 5.43 -20.33 23.21
C LYS A 270 4.92 -18.92 22.91
N ASP A 271 5.46 -17.91 23.59
CA ASP A 271 5.10 -16.52 23.35
C ASP A 271 5.43 -16.09 21.92
N VAL A 272 6.60 -16.48 21.39
CA VAL A 272 6.99 -16.24 19.99
C VAL A 272 6.00 -16.92 19.02
N ALA A 273 5.62 -18.17 19.28
CA ALA A 273 4.66 -18.88 18.44
C ALA A 273 3.27 -18.21 18.48
N ASN A 274 2.80 -17.78 19.65
CA ASN A 274 1.56 -17.00 19.75
C ASN A 274 1.66 -15.67 18.99
N LYS A 275 2.79 -14.97 19.12
CA LYS A 275 3.00 -13.69 18.43
C LYS A 275 2.95 -13.84 16.92
N TYR A 276 3.60 -14.86 16.36
CA TYR A 276 3.51 -15.15 14.92
C TYR A 276 2.11 -15.53 14.46
N LYS A 277 1.32 -16.20 15.31
CA LYS A 277 -0.09 -16.48 15.02
C LYS A 277 -0.90 -15.18 14.92
N GLU A 278 -0.71 -14.24 15.84
CA GLU A 278 -1.38 -12.93 15.83
C GLU A 278 -0.92 -12.05 14.65
N ASP A 279 0.39 -12.00 14.41
CA ASP A 279 0.96 -11.21 13.32
C ASP A 279 0.47 -11.73 11.97
N SER A 280 0.33 -13.05 11.82
CA SER A 280 -0.31 -13.66 10.64
C SER A 280 -1.74 -13.16 10.44
N VAL A 281 -2.58 -13.11 11.49
CA VAL A 281 -3.95 -12.58 11.34
C VAL A 281 -3.93 -11.13 10.87
N THR A 282 -3.04 -10.31 11.43
CA THR A 282 -2.90 -8.91 11.01
C THR A 282 -2.46 -8.78 9.55
N ILE A 283 -1.48 -9.58 9.12
CA ILE A 283 -1.00 -9.60 7.72
C ILE A 283 -2.09 -10.11 6.77
N ASN A 284 -2.86 -11.10 7.20
CA ASN A 284 -3.98 -11.65 6.45
C ASN A 284 -5.02 -10.56 6.15
N ASP A 285 -5.41 -9.79 7.16
CA ASP A 285 -6.41 -8.72 7.02
C ASP A 285 -5.89 -7.62 6.08
N LEU A 286 -4.61 -7.26 6.18
CA LEU A 286 -3.97 -6.31 5.27
C LEU A 286 -4.03 -6.76 3.80
N PHE A 287 -3.86 -8.05 3.52
CA PHE A 287 -3.96 -8.56 2.15
C PHE A 287 -5.41 -8.61 1.63
N ILE A 288 -6.39 -8.81 2.52
CA ILE A 288 -7.81 -8.69 2.17
C ILE A 288 -8.14 -7.25 1.77
N ASP A 289 -7.69 -6.27 2.57
CA ASP A 289 -7.90 -4.84 2.29
C ASP A 289 -7.23 -4.41 0.97
N PHE A 290 -6.03 -4.95 0.67
CA PHE A 290 -5.34 -4.71 -0.60
C PHE A 290 -6.10 -5.30 -1.79
N SER A 291 -6.68 -6.49 -1.67
CA SER A 291 -7.51 -7.08 -2.72
C SER A 291 -8.72 -6.19 -2.99
N SER A 292 -9.43 -5.77 -1.94
CA SER A 292 -10.60 -4.88 -2.07
C SER A 292 -10.23 -3.54 -2.71
N SER A 293 -9.12 -2.94 -2.27
CA SER A 293 -8.63 -1.67 -2.83
C SER A 293 -8.24 -1.79 -4.31
N SER A 294 -7.71 -2.95 -4.70
CA SER A 294 -7.35 -3.23 -6.10
C SER A 294 -8.61 -3.31 -6.98
N ASP A 295 -9.65 -3.98 -6.51
CA ASP A 295 -10.93 -4.08 -7.22
C ASP A 295 -11.60 -2.70 -7.38
N GLU A 296 -11.59 -1.87 -6.33
CA GLU A 296 -12.09 -0.49 -6.39
C GLU A 296 -11.30 0.37 -7.39
N LEU A 297 -9.98 0.21 -7.43
CA LEU A 297 -9.12 0.96 -8.34
C LEU A 297 -9.34 0.52 -9.79
N LEU A 298 -9.51 -0.78 -10.06
CA LEU A 298 -9.87 -1.28 -11.40
C LEU A 298 -11.22 -0.71 -11.88
N ASN A 299 -12.22 -0.66 -11.00
CA ASN A 299 -13.52 -0.05 -11.32
C ASN A 299 -13.38 1.46 -11.62
N SER A 300 -12.53 2.15 -10.85
CA SER A 300 -12.25 3.57 -11.06
C SER A 300 -11.56 3.82 -12.41
N ILE A 301 -10.61 2.97 -12.79
CA ILE A 301 -9.94 3.03 -14.09
C ILE A 301 -10.92 2.76 -15.23
N SER A 302 -11.80 1.75 -15.09
CA SER A 302 -12.82 1.47 -16.09
C SER A 302 -13.77 2.66 -16.31
N SER A 303 -14.17 3.33 -15.22
CA SER A 303 -14.98 4.55 -15.28
C SER A 303 -14.23 5.70 -15.94
N LEU A 304 -12.95 5.87 -15.61
CA LEU A 304 -12.08 6.88 -16.21
C LEU A 304 -11.92 6.66 -17.71
N LEU A 305 -11.69 5.43 -18.17
CA LEU A 305 -11.61 5.09 -19.59
C LEU A 305 -12.90 5.43 -20.32
N THR A 306 -14.05 5.17 -19.71
CA THR A 306 -15.37 5.54 -20.27
C THR A 306 -15.51 7.06 -20.40
N ASN A 307 -15.07 7.83 -19.40
CA ASN A 307 -15.11 9.29 -19.45
C ASN A 307 -14.15 9.84 -20.52
N LEU A 308 -12.98 9.24 -20.72
CA LEU A 308 -12.06 9.65 -21.77
C LEU A 308 -12.63 9.40 -23.17
N ASP A 309 -13.31 8.27 -23.38
CA ASP A 309 -14.00 7.98 -24.64
C ASP A 309 -15.06 9.06 -24.94
N GLN A 310 -15.82 9.47 -23.92
CA GLN A 310 -16.78 10.58 -24.05
C GLN A 310 -16.11 11.92 -24.37
N ILE A 311 -14.92 12.20 -23.82
CA ILE A 311 -14.17 13.43 -24.13
C ILE A 311 -13.67 13.40 -25.58
N VAL A 312 -13.20 12.26 -26.07
CA VAL A 312 -12.79 12.10 -27.48
C VAL A 312 -13.99 12.33 -28.41
N ILE A 313 -15.15 11.74 -28.11
CA ILE A 313 -16.38 11.97 -28.88
C ILE A 313 -16.77 13.46 -28.84
N ALA A 314 -16.81 14.09 -27.67
CA ALA A 314 -17.15 15.50 -27.53
C ALA A 314 -16.17 16.43 -28.25
N SER A 315 -14.88 16.08 -28.28
CA SER A 315 -13.85 16.82 -29.01
C SER A 315 -14.05 16.69 -30.52
N SER A 316 -14.40 15.50 -31.00
CA SER A 316 -14.75 15.25 -32.40
C SER A 316 -16.00 16.03 -32.83
N ASP A 317 -17.08 15.98 -32.04
CA ASP A 317 -18.30 16.75 -32.29
C ASP A 317 -18.03 18.26 -32.24
N GLY A 318 -17.16 18.69 -31.32
CA GLY A 318 -16.67 20.07 -31.24
C GLY A 318 -15.95 20.50 -32.52
N ALA A 319 -15.04 19.67 -33.03
CA ALA A 319 -14.34 19.93 -34.30
C ALA A 319 -15.30 20.01 -35.50
N GLU A 320 -16.32 19.16 -35.55
CA GLU A 320 -17.37 19.24 -36.58
C GLU A 320 -18.16 20.55 -36.48
N GLY A 321 -18.58 20.94 -35.28
CA GLY A 321 -19.27 22.21 -35.04
C GLY A 321 -18.42 23.44 -35.42
N ILE A 322 -17.11 23.37 -35.24
CA ILE A 322 -16.15 24.40 -35.66
C ILE A 322 -16.07 24.48 -37.18
N ASN A 323 -16.10 23.34 -37.88
CA ASN A 323 -16.15 23.31 -39.33
C ASN A 323 -17.44 23.97 -39.87
N ASP A 324 -18.59 23.76 -39.21
CA ASP A 324 -19.83 24.47 -39.53
C ASP A 324 -19.72 25.98 -39.29
N ILE A 325 -19.05 26.41 -38.21
CA ILE A 325 -18.77 27.83 -37.95
C ILE A 325 -17.91 28.41 -39.08
N ALA A 326 -16.86 27.70 -39.50
CA ALA A 326 -15.99 28.12 -40.60
C ALA A 326 -16.76 28.28 -41.93
N MET A 327 -17.71 27.38 -42.22
CA MET A 327 -18.59 27.52 -43.38
C MET A 327 -19.48 28.78 -43.28
N ASN A 328 -20.09 29.02 -42.11
CA ASN A 328 -20.91 30.20 -41.90
C ASN A 328 -20.10 31.51 -42.00
N ILE A 329 -18.86 31.52 -41.50
CA ILE A 329 -17.90 32.64 -41.65
C ILE A 329 -17.65 32.94 -43.12
N SER A 330 -17.42 31.91 -43.94
CA SER A 330 -17.23 32.06 -45.39
C SER A 330 -18.45 32.72 -46.06
N ASP A 331 -19.66 32.23 -45.74
CA ASP A 331 -20.92 32.78 -46.26
C ASP A 331 -21.18 34.22 -45.80
N MET A 332 -20.89 34.53 -44.53
CA MET A 332 -20.98 35.88 -43.96
C MET A 332 -19.97 36.82 -44.61
N THR A 333 -18.74 36.36 -44.85
CA THR A 333 -17.70 37.14 -45.53
C THR A 333 -18.12 37.48 -46.95
N SER A 334 -18.61 36.49 -47.71
CA SER A 334 -19.13 36.71 -49.06
C SER A 334 -20.29 37.69 -49.07
N SER A 335 -21.27 37.53 -48.17
CA SER A 335 -22.45 38.40 -48.08
C SER A 335 -22.10 39.83 -47.67
N SER A 336 -21.20 40.01 -46.69
CA SER A 336 -20.73 41.33 -46.24
C SER A 336 -19.98 42.05 -47.36
N ASN A 337 -19.07 41.36 -48.03
CA ASN A 337 -18.30 41.90 -49.15
C ASN A 337 -19.21 42.33 -50.31
N ASP A 338 -20.24 41.52 -50.63
CA ASP A 338 -21.26 41.86 -51.62
C ASP A 338 -22.01 43.17 -51.31
N VAL A 339 -22.30 43.41 -50.02
CA VAL A 339 -22.95 44.66 -49.57
C VAL A 339 -21.98 45.83 -49.67
N LEU A 340 -20.74 45.67 -49.22
CA LEU A 340 -19.69 46.69 -49.34
C LEU A 340 -19.46 47.11 -50.79
N ILE A 341 -19.35 46.15 -51.72
CA ILE A 341 -19.20 46.42 -53.16
C ILE A 341 -20.41 47.19 -53.70
N LYS A 342 -21.64 46.81 -53.32
CA LYS A 342 -22.87 47.51 -53.74
C LYS A 342 -22.93 48.94 -53.20
N LEU A 343 -22.52 49.17 -51.95
CA LEU A 343 -22.45 50.50 -51.36
C LEU A 343 -21.41 51.37 -52.08
N GLN A 344 -20.19 50.84 -52.31
CA GLN A 344 -19.12 51.57 -53.01
C GLN A 344 -19.49 51.92 -54.45
N ASN A 345 -20.21 51.04 -55.15
CA ASN A 345 -20.68 51.29 -56.52
C ASN A 345 -21.83 52.30 -56.62
N GLN A 346 -22.55 52.61 -55.53
CA GLN A 346 -23.56 53.67 -55.52
C GLN A 346 -22.99 55.08 -55.34
N PHE A 347 -21.72 55.19 -54.91
CA PHE A 347 -21.02 56.46 -54.72
C PHE A 347 -20.00 56.79 -55.84
N LYS A 348 -19.95 55.97 -56.90
CA LYS A 348 -19.29 56.30 -58.17
C LYS A 348 -20.33 56.76 -59.18
#